data_AF-A0A4Y2NEZ3-F1
#
_entry.id   AF-A0A4Y2NEZ3-F1
#
_cell.length_a   1.000
_cell.length_b   1.000
_cell.length_c   1.000
_cell.angle_alpha   90.00
_cell.angle_beta   90.00
_cell.angle_gamma   90.00
#
_symmetry.space_group_name_H-M   'P 1'
#
loop_
_entity.id
_entity.type
_entity.pdbx_description
1 polymer ?
#
loop_
_entity_poly.entity_id
_entity_poly.type
_entity_poly.pdbx_seq_one_letter_code
_entity_poly.pdbx_strand_id
1 'polypeptide(L)'
;YILHRHSDGSYKWYKFDDGEVIEFKMEDDEEMKNQCFGGDYMGEVFDHMLKRMSYRRQKRWWNAYILFYRRVDMEQDIARSLNELSLSDNKQNVIKMPVAIERSVRRQNIRFMHNRNQFSLEYFQFMKKLIMCNGPYVTIPNNHDKL
;
A
#
# COMPACT_ATOMS: atom_id res chain seq x y z
N TYR A 1 -1.65 -10.34 7.40
CA TYR A 1 -2.64 -9.55 8.16
C TYR A 1 -1.96 -8.91 9.35
N ILE A 2 -2.25 -7.63 9.62
CA ILE A 2 -1.67 -6.87 10.73
C ILE A 2 -2.78 -6.14 11.48
N LEU A 3 -2.79 -6.25 12.81
CA LEU A 3 -3.71 -5.55 13.70
C LEU A 3 -3.11 -4.18 14.07
N HIS A 4 -3.79 -3.11 13.70
CA HIS A 4 -3.51 -1.76 14.18
C HIS A 4 -4.41 -1.43 15.36
N ARG A 5 -3.85 -0.83 16.41
CA ARG A 5 -4.62 -0.34 17.55
C ARG A 5 -4.50 1.17 17.63
N HIS A 6 -5.65 1.83 17.64
CA HIS A 6 -5.75 3.27 17.73
C HIS A 6 -5.65 3.71 19.20
N SER A 7 -5.31 4.98 19.41
CA SER A 7 -5.18 5.58 20.75
C SER A 7 -6.50 5.67 21.52
N ASP A 8 -7.63 5.58 20.82
CA ASP A 8 -8.98 5.55 21.41
C ASP A 8 -9.40 4.14 21.89
N GLY A 9 -8.51 3.15 21.78
CA GLY A 9 -8.77 1.75 22.14
C GLY A 9 -9.45 0.94 21.04
N SER A 10 -9.86 1.57 19.93
CA SER A 10 -10.36 0.85 18.76
C SER A 10 -9.22 0.11 18.05
N TYR A 11 -9.58 -0.91 17.28
CA TYR A 11 -8.61 -1.68 16.51
C TYR A 11 -9.13 -1.99 15.12
N LYS A 12 -8.21 -2.12 14.17
CA LYS A 12 -8.50 -2.42 12.77
C LYS A 12 -7.50 -3.41 12.23
N TRP A 13 -7.99 -4.37 11.45
CA TRP A 13 -7.15 -5.32 10.74
C TRP A 13 -6.88 -4.82 9.32
N TYR A 14 -5.65 -5.01 8.87
CA TYR A 14 -5.22 -4.67 7.53
C TYR A 14 -4.60 -5.88 6.84
N LYS A 15 -4.96 -6.11 5.58
CA LYS A 15 -4.29 -7.05 4.69
C LYS A 15 -3.26 -6.27 3.86
N PHE A 16 -2.02 -6.74 3.92
CA PHE A 16 -0.92 -6.24 3.10
C PHE A 16 -0.64 -7.31 2.05
N ASP A 17 -0.84 -6.98 0.78
CA ASP A 17 -0.72 -7.88 -0.36
C ASP A 17 0.08 -7.16 -1.46
N ASP A 18 1.40 -7.31 -1.41
CA ASP A 18 2.37 -6.63 -2.25
C ASP A 18 2.15 -5.10 -2.36
N GLY A 19 1.58 -4.64 -3.48
CA GLY A 19 1.32 -3.23 -3.77
C GLY A 19 0.04 -2.68 -3.14
N GLU A 20 -0.77 -3.53 -2.51
CA GLU A 20 -2.09 -3.18 -1.98
C GLU A 20 -2.16 -3.32 -0.46
N VAL A 21 -2.80 -2.32 0.16
CA VAL A 21 -3.14 -2.33 1.57
C VAL A 21 -4.62 -2.05 1.71
N ILE A 22 -5.37 -3.02 2.23
CA ILE A 22 -6.81 -2.92 2.41
C ILE A 22 -7.20 -3.16 3.88
N GLU A 23 -8.20 -2.42 4.35
CA GLU A 23 -8.87 -2.74 5.61
C GLU A 23 -9.58 -4.09 5.43
N PHE A 24 -9.35 -4.99 6.37
CA PHE A 24 -9.92 -6.33 6.34
C PHE A 24 -10.74 -6.53 7.60
N LYS A 25 -12.03 -6.80 7.45
CA LYS A 25 -12.88 -7.13 8.59
C LYS A 25 -12.53 -8.53 9.05
N MET A 26 -12.10 -8.63 10.30
CA MET A 26 -11.85 -9.89 11.03
C MET A 26 -12.70 -9.82 12.29
N GLU A 27 -14.01 -9.71 12.10
CA GLU A 27 -14.96 -9.56 13.20
C GLU A 27 -15.48 -10.94 13.67
N ASP A 28 -15.42 -11.95 12.80
CA ASP A 28 -15.86 -13.32 13.08
C ASP A 28 -14.67 -14.31 13.10
N ASP A 29 -14.69 -15.21 14.09
CA ASP A 29 -13.74 -16.33 14.21
C ASP A 29 -13.76 -17.23 12.96
N GLU A 30 -14.90 -17.35 12.28
CA GLU A 30 -14.99 -18.11 11.03
C GLU A 30 -14.20 -17.45 9.88
N GLU A 31 -14.22 -16.13 9.75
CA GLU A 31 -13.42 -15.42 8.75
C GLU A 31 -11.92 -15.61 9.03
N MET A 32 -11.49 -15.53 10.29
CA MET A 32 -10.11 -15.77 10.69
C MET A 32 -9.67 -17.22 10.37
N LYS A 33 -10.51 -18.21 10.69
CA LYS A 33 -10.24 -19.62 10.34
C LYS A 33 -10.09 -19.80 8.84
N ASN A 34 -11.00 -19.21 8.07
CA ASN A 34 -11.02 -19.30 6.61
C ASN A 34 -9.73 -18.76 5.97
N GLN A 35 -9.16 -17.68 6.52
CA GLN A 35 -7.94 -17.06 6.00
C GLN A 35 -6.65 -17.67 6.55
N CYS A 36 -6.64 -18.14 7.81
CA CYS A 36 -5.39 -18.43 8.51
C CYS A 36 -5.19 -19.89 8.91
N PHE A 37 -6.23 -20.70 9.12
CA PHE A 37 -6.06 -22.01 9.77
C PHE A 37 -5.68 -23.12 8.79
N GLY A 38 -6.02 -22.96 7.51
CA GLY A 38 -5.84 -24.03 6.52
C GLY A 38 -6.80 -25.19 6.76
N GLY A 39 -6.30 -26.41 6.56
CA GLY A 39 -7.06 -27.63 6.81
C GLY A 39 -8.08 -27.97 5.73
N ASP A 40 -9.13 -28.69 6.13
CA ASP A 40 -10.20 -29.10 5.24
C ASP A 40 -11.35 -28.10 5.24
N TYR A 41 -11.97 -27.91 4.08
CA TYR A 41 -13.18 -27.09 3.92
C TYR A 41 -14.19 -27.81 3.04
N MET A 42 -15.46 -27.44 3.14
CA MET A 42 -16.49 -27.93 2.23
C MET A 42 -16.58 -26.96 1.05
N GLY A 43 -16.37 -27.45 -0.17
CA GLY A 43 -16.45 -26.66 -1.39
C GLY A 43 -17.32 -27.34 -2.45
N GLU A 44 -17.95 -26.55 -3.31
CA GLU A 44 -18.65 -27.07 -4.48
C GLU A 44 -17.63 -27.59 -5.50
N VAL A 45 -17.81 -28.84 -5.91
CA VAL A 45 -17.02 -29.53 -6.92
C VAL A 45 -17.97 -30.14 -7.94
N PHE A 46 -17.67 -29.95 -9.23
CA PHE A 46 -18.43 -30.57 -10.32
C PHE A 46 -18.24 -32.09 -10.28
N ASP A 47 -19.34 -32.82 -10.08
CA ASP A 47 -19.36 -34.27 -10.16
C ASP A 47 -19.51 -34.69 -11.63
N HIS A 48 -18.48 -35.32 -12.20
CA HIS A 48 -18.49 -35.70 -13.62
C HIS A 48 -19.46 -36.84 -13.95
N MET A 49 -19.83 -37.68 -12.98
CA MET A 49 -20.79 -38.77 -13.17
C MET A 49 -22.23 -38.25 -13.09
N LEU A 50 -22.50 -37.42 -12.08
CA LEU A 50 -23.83 -36.86 -11.85
C LEU A 50 -24.10 -35.57 -12.66
N LYS A 51 -23.08 -35.08 -13.39
CA LYS A 51 -23.10 -33.85 -14.20
C LYS A 51 -23.71 -32.65 -13.45
N ARG A 52 -23.41 -32.51 -12.15
CA ARG A 52 -23.95 -31.46 -11.27
C ARG A 52 -22.93 -30.99 -10.24
N MET A 53 -23.16 -29.81 -9.65
CA MET A 53 -22.42 -29.35 -8.47
C MET A 53 -22.69 -30.27 -7.27
N SER A 54 -21.64 -30.60 -6.50
CA SER A 54 -21.75 -31.35 -5.25
C SER A 54 -20.81 -30.77 -4.21
N TYR A 55 -21.24 -30.70 -2.95
CA TYR A 55 -20.36 -30.29 -1.84
C TYR A 55 -19.48 -31.45 -1.41
N ARG A 56 -18.16 -31.27 -1.48
CA ARG A 56 -17.18 -32.25 -1.04
C ARG A 56 -16.12 -31.60 -0.14
N ARG A 57 -15.52 -32.41 0.73
CA ARG A 57 -14.39 -32.00 1.56
C ARG A 57 -13.17 -31.78 0.65
N GLN A 58 -12.52 -30.63 0.77
CA GLN A 58 -11.39 -30.19 -0.03
C GLN A 58 -10.28 -29.67 0.91
N LYS A 59 -9.02 -29.72 0.48
CA LYS A 59 -7.89 -29.16 1.23
C LYS A 59 -7.67 -27.70 0.83
N ARG A 60 -7.47 -26.81 1.80
CA ARG A 60 -7.04 -25.43 1.53
C ARG A 60 -5.59 -25.42 1.05
N TRP A 61 -5.30 -24.58 0.06
CA TRP A 61 -3.96 -24.39 -0.47
C TRP A 61 -3.17 -23.29 0.24
N TRP A 62 -3.80 -22.55 1.15
CA TRP A 62 -3.17 -21.54 2.00
C TRP A 62 -3.42 -21.82 3.49
N ASN A 63 -2.48 -21.36 4.31
CA ASN A 63 -2.57 -21.27 5.75
C ASN A 63 -1.61 -20.18 6.25
N ALA A 64 -1.76 -19.77 7.51
CA ALA A 64 -0.80 -18.88 8.14
C ALA A 64 0.52 -19.63 8.35
N TYR A 65 1.61 -18.99 7.91
CA TYR A 65 2.96 -19.53 8.07
C TYR A 65 3.62 -19.06 9.39
N ILE A 66 3.41 -17.80 9.77
CA ILE A 66 4.00 -17.19 10.96
C ILE A 66 2.92 -16.40 11.71
N LEU A 67 2.97 -16.48 13.05
CA LEU A 67 2.10 -15.74 13.95
C LEU A 67 2.95 -14.79 14.80
N PHE A 68 2.58 -13.50 14.81
CA PHE A 68 3.23 -12.48 15.63
C PHE A 68 2.32 -12.12 16.79
N TYR A 69 2.84 -12.29 18.01
CA TYR A 69 2.13 -11.95 19.24
C TYR A 69 2.80 -10.79 19.95
N ARG A 70 1.99 -9.99 20.61
CA ARG A 70 2.45 -8.96 21.55
C ARG A 70 1.95 -9.31 22.95
N ARG A 71 2.79 -9.07 23.94
CA ARG A 71 2.41 -9.17 25.36
C ARG A 71 1.34 -8.13 25.68
N VAL A 72 0.30 -8.53 26.42
CA VAL A 72 -0.82 -7.65 26.78
C VAL A 72 -0.42 -6.65 27.86
N ASP A 73 0.46 -7.05 28.78
CA ASP A 73 0.94 -6.26 29.90
C ASP A 73 2.04 -5.24 29.52
N MET A 74 2.63 -5.35 28.33
CA MET A 74 3.53 -4.36 27.76
C MET A 74 2.76 -3.39 26.85
N GLU A 75 1.81 -2.66 27.42
CA GLU A 75 1.11 -1.55 26.75
C GLU A 75 1.95 -0.26 26.73
N GLN A 76 3.25 -0.36 27.01
CA GLN A 76 4.17 0.71 26.70
C GLN A 76 4.33 0.78 25.19
N ASP A 77 3.86 1.90 24.66
CA ASP A 77 4.06 2.32 23.29
C ASP A 77 5.52 2.06 22.89
N ILE A 78 5.77 1.27 21.85
CA ILE A 78 7.14 0.95 21.40
C ILE A 78 7.93 2.25 21.17
N ALA A 79 7.22 3.33 20.78
CA ALA A 79 7.78 4.67 20.68
C ALA A 79 8.28 5.22 22.03
N ARG A 80 7.57 4.98 23.14
CA ARG A 80 8.03 5.36 24.49
C ARG A 80 9.29 4.60 24.88
N SER A 81 9.31 3.28 24.71
CA SER A 81 10.50 2.47 25.04
C SER A 81 11.71 2.86 24.18
N LEU A 82 11.51 3.21 22.91
CA LEU A 82 12.58 3.75 22.06
C LEU A 82 13.08 5.13 22.50
N ASN A 83 12.20 5.98 23.03
CA ASN A 83 12.62 7.28 23.57
C ASN A 83 13.37 7.16 24.89
N GLU A 84 12.98 6.24 25.78
CA GLU A 84 13.71 5.95 27.03
C GLU A 84 15.13 5.45 26.77
N LEU A 85 15.35 4.76 25.66
CA LEU A 85 16.68 4.31 25.21
C LEU A 85 17.47 5.40 24.46
N SER A 86 16.86 6.55 24.16
CA SER A 86 17.51 7.65 23.47
C SER A 86 18.17 8.62 24.44
N LEU A 87 19.41 9.02 24.15
CA LEU A 87 20.11 10.07 24.90
C LEU A 87 19.52 11.48 24.65
N SER A 88 18.62 11.62 23.67
CA SER A 88 17.97 12.88 23.34
C SER A 88 16.67 13.04 24.12
N ASP A 89 16.57 14.11 24.90
CA ASP A 89 15.45 14.43 25.79
C ASP A 89 14.19 14.89 25.02
N ASN A 90 13.59 13.96 24.26
CA ASN A 90 12.54 14.27 23.30
C ASN A 90 11.16 14.02 23.92
N LYS A 91 10.63 15.01 24.65
CA LYS A 91 9.35 14.96 25.40
C LYS A 91 8.09 14.70 24.57
N GLN A 92 8.19 14.56 23.25
CA GLN A 92 7.03 14.51 22.35
C GLN A 92 6.59 13.08 21.94
N ASN A 93 7.28 12.01 22.36
CA ASN A 93 7.00 10.64 21.89
C ASN A 93 7.00 10.45 20.36
N VAL A 94 7.44 11.44 19.58
CA VAL A 94 7.49 11.38 18.12
C VAL A 94 8.91 10.96 17.70
N ILE A 95 9.02 9.76 17.15
CA ILE A 95 10.23 9.31 16.46
C ILE A 95 10.39 10.17 15.20
N LYS A 96 11.36 11.09 15.20
CA LYS A 96 11.68 11.88 14.00
C LYS A 96 12.47 11.01 13.02
N MET A 97 12.11 11.10 11.74
CA MET A 97 12.84 10.42 10.67
C MET A 97 14.29 10.93 10.62
N PRO A 98 15.31 10.05 10.62
CA PRO A 98 16.69 10.46 10.44
C PRO A 98 16.91 11.26 9.16
N VAL A 99 17.73 12.31 9.22
CA VAL A 99 17.95 13.28 8.12
C VAL A 99 18.33 12.61 6.79
N ALA A 100 19.14 11.55 6.82
CA ALA A 100 19.53 10.81 5.62
C ALA A 100 18.33 10.14 4.94
N ILE A 101 17.44 9.53 5.72
CA ILE A 101 16.21 8.88 5.23
C ILE A 101 15.25 9.95 4.72
N GLU A 102 15.05 11.02 5.48
CA GLU A 102 14.18 12.14 5.09
C GLU A 102 14.60 12.72 3.73
N ARG A 103 15.89 13.00 3.53
CA ARG A 103 16.43 13.50 2.25
C ARG A 103 16.21 12.52 1.10
N SER A 104 16.40 11.23 1.34
CA SER A 104 16.19 10.18 0.34
C SER A 104 14.72 10.10 -0.09
N VAL A 105 13.80 10.01 0.88
CA VAL A 105 12.35 9.95 0.65
C VAL A 105 11.88 11.22 -0.06
N ARG A 106 12.33 12.40 0.38
CA ARG A 106 11.97 13.68 -0.26
C ARG A 106 12.39 13.73 -1.72
N ARG A 107 13.60 13.26 -2.04
CA ARG A 107 14.09 13.19 -3.43
C ARG A 107 13.22 12.26 -4.28
N GLN A 108 12.86 11.09 -3.75
CA GLN A 108 12.01 10.13 -4.46
C GLN A 108 10.60 10.69 -4.69
N ASN A 109 10.01 11.33 -3.69
CA ASN A 109 8.69 11.96 -3.81
C ASN A 109 8.67 13.09 -4.85
N ILE A 110 9.73 13.93 -4.90
CA ILE A 110 9.85 14.97 -5.92
C ILE A 110 9.93 14.35 -7.32
N ARG A 111 10.71 13.29 -7.50
CA ARG A 111 10.81 12.57 -8.78
C ARG A 111 9.47 11.95 -9.18
N PHE A 112 8.75 11.36 -8.23
CA PHE A 112 7.42 10.81 -8.46
C PHE A 112 6.43 11.89 -8.91
N MET A 113 6.40 13.04 -8.21
CA MET A 113 5.53 14.15 -8.62
C MET A 113 5.89 14.70 -10.00
N HIS A 114 7.18 14.85 -10.32
CA HIS A 114 7.60 15.27 -11.65
C HIS A 114 7.14 14.30 -12.73
N ASN A 115 7.33 12.99 -12.52
CA ASN A 115 6.89 11.98 -13.47
C ASN A 115 5.36 12.00 -13.65
N ARG A 116 4.60 12.07 -12.55
CA ARG A 116 3.15 12.19 -12.61
C ARG A 116 2.69 13.46 -13.34
N ASN A 117 3.36 14.59 -13.11
CA ASN A 117 2.99 15.86 -13.73
C ASN A 117 3.23 15.88 -15.25
N GLN A 118 4.17 15.08 -15.78
CA GLN A 118 4.37 14.96 -17.23
C GLN A 118 3.13 14.44 -17.96
N PHE A 119 2.25 13.73 -17.24
CA PHE A 119 1.01 13.18 -17.78
C PHE A 119 -0.23 13.99 -17.35
N SER A 120 -0.05 15.15 -16.70
CA SER A 120 -1.15 16.02 -16.32
C SER A 120 -1.65 16.84 -17.52
N LEU A 121 -2.96 17.05 -17.60
CA LEU A 121 -3.56 17.82 -18.69
C LEU A 121 -3.05 19.27 -18.70
N GLU A 122 -2.85 19.85 -17.52
CA GLU A 122 -2.34 21.21 -17.33
C GLU A 122 -0.92 21.34 -17.90
N TYR A 123 -0.07 20.32 -17.72
CA TYR A 123 1.27 20.30 -18.30
C TYR A 123 1.23 20.29 -19.83
N PHE A 124 0.38 19.45 -20.44
CA PHE A 124 0.20 19.46 -21.90
C PHE A 124 -0.32 20.80 -22.42
N GLN A 125 -1.32 21.38 -21.75
CA GLN A 125 -1.86 22.70 -22.12
C GLN A 125 -0.81 23.81 -21.99
N PHE A 126 -0.01 23.78 -20.92
CA PHE A 126 1.10 24.70 -20.72
C PHE A 126 2.14 24.57 -21.83
N MET A 127 2.60 23.34 -22.13
CA MET A 127 3.58 23.09 -23.20
C MET A 127 3.04 23.52 -24.56
N LYS A 128 1.77 23.24 -24.87
CA LYS A 128 1.11 23.71 -26.10
C LYS A 128 1.12 25.24 -26.18
N LYS A 129 0.69 25.93 -25.12
CA LYS A 129 0.70 27.40 -25.08
C LYS A 129 2.12 27.96 -25.23
N LEU A 130 3.09 27.38 -24.54
CA LEU A 130 4.50 27.77 -24.61
C LEU A 130 5.04 27.66 -26.03
N ILE A 131 4.78 26.54 -26.71
CA ILE A 131 5.20 26.33 -28.11
C ILE A 131 4.49 27.33 -29.04
N MET A 132 3.18 27.56 -28.87
CA MET A 132 2.44 28.50 -29.70
C MET A 132 2.95 29.94 -29.56
N CYS A 133 3.26 30.39 -28.34
CA CYS A 133 3.84 31.72 -28.10
C CYS A 133 5.24 31.87 -28.70
N ASN A 134 6.01 30.78 -28.76
CA ASN A 134 7.35 30.76 -29.34
C ASN A 134 7.39 30.30 -30.80
N GLY A 135 6.23 30.10 -31.45
CA GLY A 135 6.09 29.59 -32.81
C GLY A 135 7.15 30.11 -33.79
N PRO A 136 7.37 31.44 -33.90
CA PRO A 136 8.34 32.02 -34.82
C PRO A 136 9.78 31.50 -34.70
N TYR A 137 10.18 30.99 -33.53
CA TYR A 137 11.52 30.50 -33.24
C TYR A 137 11.64 28.97 -33.28
N VAL A 138 10.51 28.25 -33.29
CA VAL A 138 10.46 26.79 -33.14
C VAL A 138 9.87 26.10 -34.39
N THR A 139 9.11 26.83 -35.22
CA THR A 139 8.67 26.33 -36.53
C THR A 139 9.70 26.69 -37.58
N ILE A 140 10.32 25.67 -38.20
CA ILE A 140 11.13 25.86 -39.42
C ILE A 140 10.20 26.43 -40.49
N PRO A 141 10.54 27.54 -41.17
CA PRO A 141 9.76 28.01 -42.29
C PRO A 141 9.82 26.95 -43.40
N ASN A 142 8.65 26.50 -43.89
CA ASN A 142 8.55 25.65 -45.06
C ASN A 142 9.11 26.41 -46.28
N ASN A 143 10.41 26.23 -46.55
CA ASN A 143 11.05 26.66 -47.79
C ASN A 143 10.92 25.56 -48.87
N HIS A 144 9.70 25.06 -49.07
CA HIS A 144 9.34 24.36 -50.30
C HIS A 144 8.36 25.24 -51.06
N ASP A 145 8.76 25.56 -52.30
CA ASP A 145 7.98 26.16 -53.39
C ASP A 145 8.36 27.61 -53.77
N LYS A 146 9.52 27.73 -54.44
CA LYS A 146 9.65 28.56 -55.66
C LYS A 146 10.62 27.89 -56.64
N LEU A 147 10.06 27.07 -57.53
CA LEU A 147 10.59 26.81 -58.88
C LEU A 147 10.19 27.98 -59.78
#